data_AF-A0A410RIW8-F1
#
_entry.id   AF-A0A410RIW8-F1
#
_cell.length_a   1.000
_cell.length_b   1.000
_cell.length_c   1.000
_cell.angle_alpha   90.00
_cell.angle_beta   90.00
_cell.angle_gamma   90.00
#
_symmetry.space_group_name_H-M   'P 1'
#
loop_
_entity.id
_entity.type
_entity.pdbx_description
1 polymer ?
#
loop_
_entity_poly.entity_id
_entity_poly.type
_entity_poly.pdbx_seq_one_letter_code
_entity_poly.pdbx_strand_id
1 'polypeptide(L)'
;MRRTHSILASALVLAGCMRAAAPSPASYKEDPSITFPPFFAQPAVSLGTEGTVYELDGDTLRALTVAARDLLPLRDAPVSCGSRWESQQYRVVRQGDVIFIRIDEDPKACGRAQPALDSGASYAIHRDGRILRRRIDGQPDVAKPEDAGVPSTPGEPGSASPDALGDGPSPFLPLSWQDAGSPAPAPRP
;
A
#
# COMPACT_ATOMS: atom_id res chain seq x y z
N MET A 1 -44.93 -44.12 -4.70
CA MET A 1 -43.47 -43.91 -4.54
C MET A 1 -43.07 -42.65 -5.30
N ARG A 2 -42.92 -41.50 -4.63
CA ARG A 2 -42.39 -40.25 -5.20
C ARG A 2 -42.24 -39.22 -4.08
N ARG A 3 -41.09 -39.18 -3.40
CA ARG A 3 -40.70 -38.14 -2.43
C ARG A 3 -39.24 -38.32 -2.00
N THR A 4 -38.31 -38.36 -2.95
CA THR A 4 -36.86 -38.41 -2.65
C THR A 4 -36.04 -37.40 -3.44
N HIS A 5 -36.60 -36.73 -4.45
CA HIS A 5 -35.86 -35.75 -5.27
C HIS A 5 -35.82 -34.32 -4.71
N SER A 6 -36.64 -33.98 -3.70
CA SER A 6 -36.64 -32.62 -3.13
C SER A 6 -35.51 -32.34 -2.14
N ILE A 7 -34.82 -33.36 -1.63
CA ILE A 7 -33.80 -33.15 -0.57
C ILE A 7 -32.42 -32.86 -1.16
N LEU A 8 -32.14 -33.32 -2.37
CA LEU A 8 -30.82 -33.15 -3.02
C LEU A 8 -30.58 -31.74 -3.59
N ALA A 9 -31.63 -30.98 -3.88
CA ALA A 9 -31.49 -29.63 -4.46
C ALA A 9 -31.10 -28.56 -3.42
N SER A 10 -31.38 -28.78 -2.13
CA SER A 10 -31.16 -27.76 -1.09
C SER A 10 -29.73 -27.73 -0.52
N ALA A 11 -28.90 -28.75 -0.79
CA ALA A 11 -27.54 -28.81 -0.24
C ALA A 11 -26.50 -28.05 -1.09
N LEU A 12 -26.80 -27.73 -2.36
CA LEU A 12 -25.85 -27.09 -3.27
C LEU A 12 -25.82 -25.55 -3.19
N VAL A 13 -26.73 -24.92 -2.44
CA VAL A 13 -26.85 -23.44 -2.40
C VAL A 13 -25.99 -22.79 -1.32
N LEU A 14 -25.38 -23.55 -0.40
CA LEU A 14 -24.63 -23.00 0.75
C LEU A 14 -23.10 -22.90 0.54
N ALA A 15 -22.57 -23.25 -0.64
CA ALA A 15 -21.13 -23.23 -0.91
C ALA A 15 -20.62 -21.95 -1.61
N GLY A 16 -21.47 -20.95 -1.84
CA GLY A 16 -21.12 -19.77 -2.61
C GLY A 16 -21.02 -18.51 -1.77
N CYS A 17 -19.89 -18.31 -1.07
CA CYS A 17 -19.29 -17.00 -0.70
C CYS A 17 -18.17 -17.19 0.35
N MET A 18 -17.24 -18.13 0.16
CA MET A 18 -15.94 -18.00 0.84
C MET A 18 -15.12 -16.97 0.06
N ARG A 19 -15.31 -15.69 0.40
CA ARG A 19 -14.39 -14.63 0.01
C ARG A 19 -13.02 -15.07 0.49
N ALA A 20 -12.09 -15.35 -0.44
CA ALA A 20 -10.74 -15.75 -0.09
C ALA A 20 -10.19 -14.70 0.90
N ALA A 21 -9.98 -15.11 2.15
CA ALA A 21 -9.35 -14.24 3.13
C ALA A 21 -8.02 -13.81 2.52
N ALA A 22 -7.80 -12.49 2.43
CA ALA A 22 -6.47 -11.98 2.13
C ALA A 22 -5.49 -12.68 3.08
N PRO A 23 -4.35 -13.21 2.59
CA PRO A 23 -3.39 -13.84 3.47
C PRO A 23 -3.07 -12.87 4.61
N SER A 24 -3.32 -13.30 5.85
CA SER A 24 -2.95 -12.52 7.03
C SER A 24 -1.48 -12.14 6.88
N PRO A 25 -1.09 -10.87 7.14
CA PRO A 25 0.31 -10.51 7.10
C PRO A 25 1.04 -11.47 8.02
N ALA A 26 2.12 -12.08 7.52
CA ALA A 26 2.95 -12.96 8.34
C ALA A 26 3.27 -12.20 9.63
N SER A 27 2.93 -12.77 10.79
CA SER A 27 3.23 -12.15 12.08
C SER A 27 4.74 -12.22 12.29
N TYR A 28 5.46 -11.21 11.79
CA TYR A 28 6.84 -10.97 12.14
C TYR A 28 6.89 -9.78 13.09
N LYS A 29 7.80 -9.85 14.07
CA LYS A 29 8.02 -8.78 15.02
C LYS A 29 8.76 -7.66 14.30
N GLU A 30 8.03 -6.60 13.96
CA GLU A 30 8.64 -5.40 13.38
C GLU A 30 9.61 -4.77 14.39
N ASP A 31 10.78 -4.35 13.89
CA ASP A 31 11.76 -3.55 14.63
C ASP A 31 11.60 -2.06 14.27
N PRO A 32 10.89 -1.27 15.10
CA PRO A 32 10.65 0.15 14.84
C PRO A 32 11.92 1.02 14.93
N SER A 33 13.04 0.48 15.42
CA SER A 33 14.31 1.22 15.49
C SER A 33 15.01 1.33 14.13
N ILE A 34 14.66 0.45 13.18
CA ILE A 34 15.28 0.42 11.84
C ILE A 34 14.81 1.63 11.01
N THR A 35 15.71 2.55 10.72
CA THR A 35 15.42 3.69 9.83
C THR A 35 15.71 3.35 8.38
N PHE A 36 14.79 3.65 7.47
CA PHE A 36 15.01 3.43 6.04
C PHE A 36 16.04 4.40 5.46
N PRO A 37 16.96 3.93 4.61
CA PRO A 37 17.89 4.83 3.92
C PRO A 37 17.14 5.70 2.90
N PRO A 38 17.70 6.86 2.53
CA PRO A 38 17.11 7.71 1.50
C PRO A 38 17.35 7.11 0.09
N PHE A 39 16.46 6.21 -0.35
CA PHE A 39 16.56 5.46 -1.62
C PHE A 39 16.75 6.30 -2.90
N PHE A 40 16.46 7.60 -2.83
CA PHE A 40 16.53 8.53 -3.96
C PHE A 40 17.60 9.61 -3.81
N ALA A 41 18.36 9.61 -2.70
CA ALA A 41 19.45 10.57 -2.52
C ALA A 41 20.61 10.33 -3.51
N GLN A 42 20.75 9.11 -4.01
CA GLN A 42 21.72 8.74 -5.04
C GLN A 42 21.03 8.01 -6.19
N PRO A 43 21.51 8.17 -7.43
CA PRO A 43 21.01 7.41 -8.56
C PRO A 43 21.34 5.92 -8.39
N ALA A 44 20.37 5.06 -8.64
CA ALA A 44 20.59 3.62 -8.69
C ALA A 44 21.18 3.22 -10.05
N VAL A 45 21.99 2.15 -10.07
CA VAL A 45 22.37 1.49 -11.32
C VAL A 45 21.14 0.77 -11.86
N SER A 46 20.60 1.24 -12.99
CA SER A 46 19.47 0.59 -13.64
C SER A 46 19.89 -0.76 -14.24
N LEU A 47 19.15 -1.82 -13.90
CA LEU A 47 19.28 -3.14 -14.51
C LEU A 47 18.43 -3.17 -15.78
N GLY A 48 19.02 -3.48 -16.93
CA GLY A 48 18.32 -3.53 -18.22
C GLY A 48 18.94 -2.70 -19.35
N THR A 49 20.12 -2.10 -19.12
CA THR A 49 20.88 -1.49 -20.21
C THR A 49 21.39 -2.57 -21.15
N GLU A 50 21.08 -2.43 -22.43
CA GLU A 50 21.51 -3.36 -23.48
C GLU A 50 23.04 -3.53 -23.48
N GLY A 51 23.50 -4.77 -23.68
CA GLY A 51 24.92 -5.10 -23.73
C GLY A 51 25.64 -5.08 -22.36
N THR A 52 24.95 -4.76 -21.27
CA THR A 52 25.52 -4.77 -19.92
C THR A 52 25.17 -6.06 -19.20
N VAL A 53 26.18 -6.72 -18.62
CA VAL A 53 26.00 -7.90 -17.78
C VAL A 53 25.89 -7.44 -16.32
N TYR A 54 24.88 -7.93 -15.61
CA TYR A 54 24.67 -7.65 -14.20
C TYR A 54 24.68 -8.95 -13.41
N GLU A 55 25.28 -8.90 -12.24
CA GLU A 55 25.24 -10.00 -11.28
C GLU A 55 24.40 -9.58 -10.07
N LEU A 56 23.51 -10.46 -9.64
CA LEU A 56 22.71 -10.30 -8.43
C LEU A 56 23.01 -11.47 -7.50
N ASP A 57 23.50 -11.18 -6.29
CA ASP A 57 23.77 -12.23 -5.32
C ASP A 57 22.47 -12.89 -4.82
N GLY A 58 22.58 -14.12 -4.34
CA GLY A 58 21.44 -14.93 -3.91
C GLY A 58 20.67 -14.34 -2.73
N ASP A 59 21.32 -13.58 -1.85
CA ASP A 59 20.64 -12.94 -0.71
C ASP A 59 19.81 -11.75 -1.20
N THR A 60 20.33 -10.96 -2.14
CA THR A 60 19.56 -9.87 -2.77
C THR A 60 18.37 -10.41 -3.54
N LEU A 61 18.56 -11.47 -4.34
CA LEU A 61 17.47 -12.10 -5.09
C LEU A 61 16.38 -12.65 -4.14
N ARG A 62 16.79 -13.29 -3.03
CA ARG A 62 15.86 -13.77 -2.00
C ARG A 62 15.09 -12.63 -1.36
N ALA A 63 15.77 -11.56 -0.93
CA ALA A 63 15.13 -10.41 -0.31
C ALA A 63 14.12 -9.74 -1.25
N LEU A 64 14.46 -9.54 -2.52
CA LEU A 64 13.54 -9.03 -3.55
C LEU A 64 12.30 -9.92 -3.70
N THR A 65 12.50 -11.23 -3.75
CA THR A 65 11.39 -12.19 -3.87
C THR A 65 10.47 -12.16 -2.65
N VAL A 66 11.04 -12.03 -1.44
CA VAL A 66 10.26 -11.90 -0.20
C VAL A 66 9.46 -10.60 -0.20
N ALA A 67 10.08 -9.46 -0.51
CA ALA A 67 9.41 -8.17 -0.56
C ALA A 67 8.27 -8.15 -1.60
N ALA A 68 8.54 -8.65 -2.81
CA ALA A 68 7.54 -8.69 -3.89
C ALA A 68 6.36 -9.60 -3.55
N ARG A 69 6.58 -10.76 -2.91
CA ARG A 69 5.50 -11.66 -2.47
C ARG A 69 4.70 -11.12 -1.30
N ASP A 70 5.31 -10.32 -0.43
CA ASP A 70 4.58 -9.69 0.68
C ASP A 70 3.68 -8.56 0.17
N LEU A 71 4.14 -7.77 -0.80
CA LEU A 71 3.40 -6.61 -1.30
C LEU A 71 2.40 -6.96 -2.40
N LEU A 72 2.79 -7.82 -3.35
CA LEU A 72 2.10 -8.00 -4.62
C LEU A 72 1.44 -9.38 -4.70
N PRO A 73 0.30 -9.48 -5.39
CA PRO A 73 -0.32 -10.76 -5.67
C PRO A 73 0.61 -11.66 -6.51
N LEU A 74 0.37 -12.97 -6.43
CA LEU A 74 1.10 -13.95 -7.24
C LEU A 74 0.85 -13.70 -8.74
N ARG A 75 1.89 -13.96 -9.54
CA ARG A 75 1.97 -13.59 -10.97
C ARG A 75 0.80 -14.08 -11.83
N ASP A 76 0.17 -15.20 -11.48
CA ASP A 76 -0.88 -15.84 -12.28
C ASP A 76 -2.30 -15.37 -11.91
N ALA A 77 -2.43 -14.49 -10.92
CA ALA A 77 -3.74 -13.93 -10.54
C ALA A 77 -4.17 -12.84 -11.54
N PRO A 78 -5.46 -12.76 -11.92
CA PRO A 78 -5.96 -11.67 -12.74
C PRO A 78 -5.96 -10.37 -11.91
N VAL A 79 -4.91 -9.56 -12.08
CA VAL A 79 -4.67 -8.35 -11.29
C VAL A 79 -4.57 -7.12 -12.19
N SER A 80 -4.85 -5.95 -11.62
CA SER A 80 -4.67 -4.67 -12.30
C SER A 80 -3.20 -4.47 -12.68
N CYS A 81 -2.93 -3.64 -13.69
CA CYS A 81 -1.57 -3.43 -14.19
C CYS A 81 -0.59 -3.02 -13.09
N GLY A 82 -0.97 -2.08 -12.23
CA GLY A 82 -0.15 -1.59 -11.12
C GLY A 82 0.11 -2.60 -10.00
N SER A 83 -0.53 -3.77 -10.03
CA SER A 83 -0.28 -4.87 -9.09
C SER A 83 0.56 -6.00 -9.70
N ARG A 84 0.97 -5.88 -10.97
CA ARG A 84 1.86 -6.86 -11.61
C ARG A 84 3.31 -6.59 -11.23
N TRP A 85 4.08 -7.65 -11.13
CA TRP A 85 5.47 -7.58 -10.69
C TRP A 85 6.35 -6.83 -11.69
N GLU A 86 6.10 -7.02 -12.99
CA GLU A 86 6.80 -6.36 -14.09
C GLU A 86 6.44 -4.86 -14.24
N SER A 87 5.36 -4.42 -13.61
CA SER A 87 4.94 -3.02 -13.60
C SER A 87 5.51 -2.24 -12.40
N GLN A 88 6.44 -2.83 -11.65
CA GLN A 88 7.10 -2.17 -10.52
C GLN A 88 8.55 -1.83 -10.84
N GLN A 89 9.06 -0.81 -10.15
CA GLN A 89 10.47 -0.52 -10.01
C GLN A 89 10.95 -0.95 -8.62
N TYR A 90 12.07 -1.66 -8.60
CA TYR A 90 12.70 -2.14 -7.38
C TYR A 90 14.04 -1.43 -7.18
N ARG A 91 14.22 -0.76 -6.05
CA ARG A 91 15.50 -0.16 -5.64
C ARG A 91 16.03 -0.89 -4.43
N VAL A 92 17.32 -1.21 -4.45
CA VAL A 92 17.97 -1.99 -3.39
C VAL A 92 19.14 -1.21 -2.82
N VAL A 93 19.24 -1.18 -1.49
CA VAL A 93 20.40 -0.67 -0.75
C VAL A 93 20.81 -1.73 0.26
N ARG A 94 22.06 -2.21 0.20
CA ARG A 94 22.60 -3.16 1.18
C ARG A 94 23.42 -2.43 2.24
N GLN A 95 23.17 -2.71 3.51
CA GLN A 95 23.96 -2.20 4.64
C GLN A 95 24.21 -3.33 5.63
N GLY A 96 25.43 -3.88 5.63
CA GLY A 96 25.77 -5.05 6.42
C GLY A 96 24.88 -6.25 6.08
N ASP A 97 24.21 -6.81 7.10
CA ASP A 97 23.33 -7.97 6.97
C ASP A 97 21.86 -7.60 6.65
N VAL A 98 21.56 -6.32 6.43
CA VAL A 98 20.21 -5.85 6.08
C VAL A 98 20.17 -5.34 4.65
N ILE A 99 19.16 -5.80 3.92
CA ILE A 99 18.86 -5.42 2.54
C ILE A 99 17.60 -4.57 2.59
N PHE A 100 17.75 -3.30 2.26
CA PHE A 100 16.66 -2.34 2.15
C PHE A 100 16.13 -2.34 0.73
N ILE A 101 14.82 -2.44 0.59
CA ILE A 101 14.15 -2.49 -0.71
C ILE A 101 13.06 -1.43 -0.73
N ARG A 102 13.02 -0.64 -1.80
CA ARG A 102 11.90 0.23 -2.13
C ARG A 102 11.24 -0.32 -3.39
N ILE A 103 9.93 -0.50 -3.31
CA ILE A 103 9.08 -0.89 -4.43
C ILE A 103 8.16 0.28 -4.75
N ASP A 104 8.14 0.71 -6.00
CA ASP A 104 7.27 1.74 -6.54
C ASP A 104 6.61 1.24 -7.82
N GLU A 105 5.36 1.61 -8.06
CA GLU A 105 4.74 1.40 -9.37
C GLU A 105 5.50 2.17 -10.46
N ASP A 106 5.79 1.51 -11.59
CA ASP A 106 6.20 2.20 -12.82
C ASP A 106 4.96 2.68 -13.59
N PRO A 107 4.64 3.98 -13.59
CA PRO A 107 3.47 4.46 -14.30
C PRO A 107 3.58 4.20 -15.81
N LYS A 108 4.80 4.21 -16.38
CA LYS A 108 5.02 4.00 -17.81
C LYS A 108 4.71 2.57 -18.24
N ALA A 109 4.99 1.58 -17.39
CA ALA A 109 4.64 0.18 -17.64
C ALA A 109 3.12 -0.01 -17.80
N CYS A 110 2.33 0.87 -17.19
CA CYS A 110 0.87 0.88 -17.28
C CYS A 110 0.29 1.97 -18.18
N GLY A 111 1.11 2.65 -19.00
CA GLY A 111 0.65 3.72 -19.89
C GLY A 111 0.12 4.97 -19.18
N ARG A 112 0.53 5.18 -17.92
CA ARG A 112 0.17 6.35 -17.09
C ARG A 112 1.34 7.33 -17.03
N ALA A 113 1.02 8.61 -16.78
CA ALA A 113 2.03 9.65 -16.58
C ALA A 113 2.51 9.74 -15.12
N GLN A 114 1.64 9.40 -14.16
CA GLN A 114 1.90 9.53 -12.73
C GLN A 114 1.58 8.20 -12.02
N PRO A 115 2.36 7.79 -11.00
CA PRO A 115 2.04 6.63 -10.17
C PRO A 115 0.76 6.88 -9.35
N ALA A 116 0.17 5.80 -8.86
CA ALA A 116 -0.86 5.89 -7.84
C ALA A 116 -0.26 6.38 -6.50
N LEU A 117 -1.04 7.13 -5.71
CA LEU A 117 -0.53 7.80 -4.51
C LEU A 117 -0.02 6.84 -3.43
N ASP A 118 -0.64 5.67 -3.30
CA ASP A 118 -0.34 4.68 -2.26
C ASP A 118 0.25 3.37 -2.84
N SER A 119 0.89 3.44 -4.00
CA SER A 119 1.37 2.26 -4.74
C SER A 119 2.84 1.94 -4.48
N GLY A 120 3.30 2.07 -3.24
CA GLY A 120 4.69 1.84 -2.89
C GLY A 120 4.88 1.32 -1.48
N ALA A 121 6.06 0.75 -1.25
CA ALA A 121 6.44 0.22 0.06
C ALA A 121 7.95 0.18 0.23
N SER A 122 8.39 0.32 1.48
CA SER A 122 9.78 0.14 1.89
C SER A 122 9.91 -1.09 2.79
N TYR A 123 10.94 -1.89 2.58
CA TYR A 123 11.22 -3.12 3.30
C TYR A 123 12.65 -3.12 3.82
N ALA A 124 12.84 -3.63 5.03
CA ALA A 124 14.14 -3.98 5.59
C ALA A 124 14.14 -5.49 5.83
N ILE A 125 14.98 -6.20 5.11
CA ILE A 125 15.02 -7.67 5.12
C ILE A 125 16.41 -8.12 5.55
N HIS A 126 16.48 -8.95 6.58
CA HIS A 126 17.74 -9.56 6.97
C HIS A 126 18.21 -10.51 5.88
N ARG A 127 19.52 -10.72 5.75
CA ARG A 127 20.09 -11.60 4.72
C ARG A 127 19.44 -12.99 4.69
N ASP A 128 18.98 -13.54 5.82
CA ASP A 128 18.29 -14.84 5.86
C ASP A 128 16.87 -14.84 5.25
N GLY A 129 16.34 -13.68 4.85
CA GLY A 129 15.03 -13.52 4.24
C GLY A 129 13.91 -13.13 5.22
N ARG A 130 14.20 -12.94 6.51
CA ARG A 130 13.20 -12.43 7.47
C ARG A 130 12.95 -10.94 7.24
N ILE A 131 11.68 -10.55 7.14
CA ILE A 131 11.29 -9.14 7.16
C ILE A 131 11.50 -8.62 8.58
N LEU A 132 12.32 -7.57 8.71
CA LEU A 132 12.60 -6.89 9.97
C LEU A 132 11.68 -5.68 10.17
N ARG A 133 11.35 -4.99 9.07
CA ARG A 133 10.41 -3.85 9.07
C ARG A 133 9.83 -3.69 7.67
N ARG A 134 8.57 -3.27 7.58
CA ARG A 134 7.99 -2.71 6.35
C ARG A 134 7.32 -1.37 6.63
N ARG A 135 7.12 -0.59 5.58
CA ARG A 135 6.31 0.62 5.59
C ARG A 135 5.61 0.73 4.25
N ILE A 136 4.28 0.64 4.25
CA ILE A 136 3.46 0.85 3.08
C ILE A 136 3.16 2.34 2.96
N ASP A 137 3.20 2.89 1.75
CA ASP A 137 2.82 4.28 1.53
C ASP A 137 1.35 4.49 1.87
N GLY A 138 1.01 5.67 2.39
CA GLY A 138 -0.34 5.97 2.88
C GLY A 138 -0.70 5.36 4.25
N GLN A 139 0.09 4.41 4.78
CA GLN A 139 -0.12 3.85 6.11
C GLN A 139 0.62 4.67 7.19
N PRO A 140 -0.01 4.97 8.35
CA PRO A 140 0.65 5.68 9.43
C PRO A 140 1.83 4.89 9.99
N ASP A 141 2.95 5.57 10.23
CA ASP A 141 4.14 4.97 10.85
C ASP A 141 3.97 4.93 12.36
N VAL A 142 3.35 3.85 12.86
CA VAL A 142 3.02 3.64 14.29
C VAL A 142 4.28 3.61 15.18
N ALA A 143 5.47 3.46 14.59
CA ALA A 143 6.76 3.51 15.28
C ALA A 143 7.18 4.92 15.72
N LYS A 144 6.63 5.96 15.09
CA LYS A 144 6.83 7.33 15.52
C LYS A 144 5.60 7.78 16.32
N PRO A 145 5.79 8.37 17.51
CA PRO A 145 4.71 9.11 18.14
C PRO A 145 4.22 10.15 17.12
N GLU A 146 2.92 10.18 16.87
CA GLU A 146 2.34 11.27 16.09
C GLU A 146 2.67 12.58 16.82
N ASP A 147 3.40 13.47 16.15
CA ASP A 147 3.47 14.87 16.57
C ASP A 147 2.18 15.55 16.14
N ALA A 148 1.06 15.12 16.73
CA ALA A 148 -0.25 15.71 16.51
C ALA A 148 -0.36 17.14 17.08
N GLY A 149 0.76 17.72 17.54
CA GLY A 149 0.78 18.84 18.45
C GLY A 149 0.25 18.42 19.83
N VAL A 150 0.80 19.02 20.89
CA VAL A 150 0.12 19.00 22.18
C VAL A 150 -1.16 19.81 22.01
N PRO A 151 -2.37 19.29 22.31
CA PRO A 151 -3.55 20.14 22.36
C PRO A 151 -3.28 21.21 23.41
N SER A 152 -3.06 22.45 22.97
CA SER A 152 -2.68 23.57 23.86
C SER A 152 -3.75 23.89 24.92
N THR A 153 -4.94 23.30 24.78
CA THR A 153 -6.08 23.48 25.66
C THR A 153 -6.99 22.26 25.58
N PRO A 154 -7.39 21.64 26.70
CA PRO A 154 -8.56 20.77 26.74
C PRO A 154 -9.78 21.58 26.30
N GLY A 155 -10.32 21.30 25.12
CA GLY A 155 -11.59 21.86 24.70
C GLY A 155 -12.72 21.18 25.48
N GLU A 156 -13.59 21.96 26.12
CA GLU A 156 -14.83 21.41 26.68
C GLU A 156 -15.65 20.77 25.55
N PRO A 157 -16.29 19.60 25.77
CA PRO A 157 -17.16 18.98 24.79
C PRO A 157 -18.23 19.97 24.32
N GLY A 158 -18.22 20.33 23.04
CA GLY A 158 -19.17 21.29 22.44
C GLY A 158 -18.65 22.72 22.26
N SER A 159 -17.40 23.01 22.65
CA SER A 159 -16.75 24.29 22.32
C SER A 159 -15.98 24.18 21.00
N ALA A 160 -16.44 24.91 19.98
CA ALA A 160 -15.64 25.15 18.79
C ALA A 160 -14.43 26.03 19.16
N SER A 161 -13.25 25.75 18.60
CA SER A 161 -12.10 26.65 18.74
C SER A 161 -12.48 28.05 18.25
N PRO A 162 -11.99 29.14 18.87
CA PRO A 162 -12.25 30.49 18.37
C PRO A 162 -11.73 30.72 16.95
N ASP A 163 -10.78 29.89 16.49
CA ASP A 163 -10.26 29.85 15.12
C ASP A 163 -10.85 28.72 14.25
N ALA A 164 -11.86 27.99 14.76
CA ALA A 164 -12.71 27.21 13.87
C ALA A 164 -13.48 28.22 13.02
N LEU A 165 -13.01 28.41 11.79
CA LEU A 165 -13.80 29.00 10.71
C LEU A 165 -15.21 28.43 10.87
N GLY A 166 -16.16 29.32 11.18
CA GLY A 166 -17.54 28.92 11.42
C GLY A 166 -18.08 28.07 10.27
N ASP A 167 -19.26 27.49 10.46
CA ASP A 167 -20.02 26.58 9.58
C ASP A 167 -20.27 27.04 8.11
N GLY A 168 -19.47 27.97 7.59
CA GLY A 168 -19.44 28.41 6.21
C GLY A 168 -18.24 27.86 5.41
N PRO A 169 -18.33 27.98 4.07
CA PRO A 169 -17.31 27.51 3.14
C PRO A 169 -15.93 28.09 3.48
N SER A 170 -14.89 27.27 3.40
CA SER A 170 -13.51 27.71 3.65
C SER A 170 -13.18 28.88 2.72
N PRO A 171 -12.68 30.02 3.23
CA PRO A 171 -12.33 31.18 2.42
C PRO A 171 -11.07 30.94 1.57
N PHE A 172 -10.34 29.87 1.84
CA PHE A 172 -9.07 29.55 1.19
C PHE A 172 -9.19 28.52 0.06
N LEU A 173 -10.35 27.87 -0.08
CA LEU A 173 -10.58 26.86 -1.10
C LEU A 173 -11.58 27.38 -2.13
N PRO A 174 -11.44 27.07 -3.43
CA PRO A 174 -12.50 27.33 -4.39
C PRO A 174 -13.77 26.56 -3.97
N LEU A 175 -14.96 27.17 -4.06
CA LEU A 175 -16.23 26.52 -3.68
C LEU A 175 -16.44 25.17 -4.37
N SER A 176 -15.95 25.01 -5.61
CA SER A 176 -16.05 23.78 -6.40
C SER A 176 -15.23 22.60 -5.84
N TRP A 177 -14.38 22.85 -4.85
CA TRP A 177 -13.54 21.84 -4.19
C TRP A 177 -14.07 21.48 -2.79
N GLN A 178 -15.17 22.12 -2.36
CA GLN A 178 -15.67 22.04 -0.98
C GLN A 178 -16.80 21.03 -0.81
N ASP A 179 -17.18 20.31 -1.86
CA ASP A 179 -18.13 19.20 -1.75
C ASP A 179 -17.68 18.03 -2.62
N ALA A 180 -17.42 16.88 -2.00
CA ALA A 180 -17.24 15.60 -2.68
C ALA A 180 -18.58 14.86 -2.87
N GLY A 181 -19.71 15.53 -2.59
CA GLY A 181 -21.07 15.06 -2.82
C GLY A 181 -21.55 15.29 -4.25
N SER A 182 -22.36 14.36 -4.74
CA SER A 182 -23.06 14.50 -6.02
C SER A 182 -24.03 15.68 -5.96
N PRO A 183 -24.14 16.51 -7.02
CA PRO A 183 -25.08 17.63 -7.04
C PRO A 183 -26.51 17.11 -6.85
N ALA A 184 -27.27 17.80 -6.00
CA ALA A 184 -28.67 17.48 -5.77
C ALA A 184 -29.44 17.51 -7.11
N PRO A 185 -30.33 16.53 -7.38
CA PRO A 185 -31.07 16.51 -8.63
C PRO A 185 -31.98 17.74 -8.73
N ALA A 186 -31.98 18.37 -9.90
CA ALA A 186 -32.81 19.54 -10.16
C ALA A 186 -34.31 19.23 -9.92
N PRO A 187 -35.08 20.16 -9.34
CA PRO A 187 -36.51 19.99 -9.18
C PRO A 187 -37.17 19.82 -10.56
N ARG A 188 -38.01 18.80 -10.68
CA ARG A 188 -38.80 18.57 -11.89
C ARG A 188 -39.93 19.61 -11.97
N PRO A 189 -40.30 20.03 -13.20
CA PRO A 189 -41.37 21.00 -13.43
C PRO A 189 -42.73 20.52 -12.94
#